data_AF-A0A833H7P6-F1
#
_entry.id   AF-A0A833H7P6-F1
#
_cell.length_a   1.000
_cell.length_b   1.000
_cell.length_c   1.000
_cell.angle_alpha   90.00
_cell.angle_beta   90.00
_cell.angle_gamma   90.00
#
_symmetry.space_group_name_H-M   'P 1'
#
loop_
_entity.id
_entity.type
_entity.pdbx_description
1 polymer ?
#
loop_
_entity_poly.entity_id
_entity_poly.type
_entity_poly.pdbx_seq_one_letter_code
_entity_poly.pdbx_strand_id
1 'polypeptide(L)'
;MELEAPQPPRLATDRYAAIVIDGNSGRMLYQSNAEATRYPASLTKMMTLYLLFEALESGRAGLATPIPVSDFARGRPPTKIGFKSGESIDVDSAIRALATKSANDVAVAVAEFLAGSEEAFARAMTAKAGQLGMRSTVFRNASGLPDDGQRTSARDMAILGMALRKRFPQYFHYFGERDFTYRGKVIRGHNDLIGRVRGVDGIKTGYIRASGYNIVTSVGAGGRRLIVVVMGADSARSRNNHVEELIARYLPRAGS
;
A
#
# COMPACT_ATOMS: atom_id res chain seq x y z
N MET A 1 5.65 6.54 39.87
CA MET A 1 5.91 7.37 38.68
C MET A 1 6.62 6.47 37.68
N GLU A 2 5.89 5.80 36.79
CA GLU A 2 6.53 4.99 35.74
C GLU A 2 7.27 5.94 34.80
N LEU A 3 8.58 5.73 34.66
CA LEU A 3 9.38 6.44 33.67
C LEU A 3 8.86 6.06 32.28
N GLU A 4 8.25 7.02 31.59
CA GLU A 4 7.79 6.86 30.22
C GLU A 4 9.00 6.48 29.35
N ALA A 5 8.93 5.34 28.65
CA ALA A 5 10.04 4.86 27.85
C ALA A 5 10.44 5.92 26.79
N PRO A 6 11.75 6.20 26.56
CA PRO A 6 12.19 7.30 25.71
C PRO A 6 11.64 7.18 24.29
N GLN A 7 11.00 8.21 23.76
CA GLN A 7 10.37 8.20 22.42
C GLN A 7 11.32 7.65 21.34
N PRO A 8 10.85 6.84 20.37
CA PRO A 8 11.73 6.26 19.36
C PRO A 8 12.35 7.37 18.50
N PRO A 9 13.61 7.17 18.04
CA PRO A 9 14.27 8.13 17.18
C PRO A 9 13.43 8.41 15.93
N ARG A 10 13.49 9.65 15.45
CA ARG A 10 12.80 10.09 14.24
C ARG A 10 13.77 10.05 13.07
N LEU A 11 13.27 9.85 11.85
CA LEU A 11 14.09 10.05 10.66
C LEU A 11 14.42 11.53 10.52
N ALA A 12 15.69 11.85 10.27
CA ALA A 12 16.20 13.22 10.13
C ALA A 12 15.89 13.80 8.74
N THR A 13 14.61 13.99 8.43
CA THR A 13 14.12 14.49 7.14
C THR A 13 12.76 15.18 7.32
N ASP A 14 12.55 16.31 6.65
CA ASP A 14 11.32 17.11 6.79
C ASP A 14 10.07 16.39 6.24
N ARG A 15 10.29 15.38 5.40
CA ARG A 15 9.25 14.50 4.87
C ARG A 15 8.80 13.44 5.87
N TYR A 16 9.46 13.29 7.02
CA TYR A 16 9.17 12.21 7.94
C TYR A 16 7.74 12.28 8.48
N ALA A 17 7.04 11.17 8.37
CA ALA A 17 5.78 10.90 9.07
C ALA A 17 5.68 9.40 9.38
N ALA A 18 5.17 9.06 10.55
CA ALA A 18 5.00 7.68 10.96
C ALA A 18 3.85 7.50 11.94
N ILE A 19 3.27 6.30 11.94
CA ILE A 19 2.25 5.89 12.91
C ILE A 19 2.33 4.37 13.11
N VAL A 20 2.11 3.92 14.33
CA VAL A 20 1.94 2.50 14.70
C VAL A 20 0.57 2.34 15.34
N ILE A 21 -0.21 1.43 14.80
CA ILE A 21 -1.55 1.10 15.27
C ILE A 21 -1.59 -0.37 15.67
N ASP A 22 -2.22 -0.66 16.80
CA ASP A 22 -2.63 -2.01 17.16
C ASP A 22 -3.73 -2.47 16.18
N GLY A 23 -3.43 -3.46 15.35
CA GLY A 23 -4.30 -3.91 14.27
C GLY A 23 -5.55 -4.67 14.73
N ASN A 24 -5.62 -5.07 16.00
CA ASN A 24 -6.80 -5.75 16.56
C ASN A 24 -7.80 -4.73 17.12
N SER A 25 -7.29 -3.75 17.88
CA SER A 25 -8.11 -2.76 18.61
C SER A 25 -8.26 -1.42 17.89
N GLY A 26 -7.39 -1.11 16.92
CA GLY A 26 -7.28 0.22 16.31
C GLY A 26 -6.60 1.26 17.20
N ARG A 27 -6.09 0.88 18.39
CA ARG A 27 -5.42 1.80 19.31
C ARG A 27 -4.10 2.31 18.72
N MET A 28 -3.91 3.62 18.72
CA MET A 28 -2.63 4.25 18.37
C MET A 28 -1.59 3.98 19.46
N LEU A 29 -0.45 3.42 19.06
CA LEU A 29 0.68 3.11 19.93
C LEU A 29 1.83 4.10 19.78
N TYR A 30 1.98 4.66 18.57
CA TYR A 30 2.97 5.69 18.27
C TYR A 30 2.50 6.56 17.12
N GLN A 31 2.83 7.85 17.15
CA GLN A 31 2.71 8.74 16.01
C GLN A 31 3.80 9.81 16.00
N SER A 32 4.21 10.22 14.80
CA SER A 32 5.05 11.40 14.57
C SER A 32 4.66 12.01 13.23
N ASN A 33 4.27 13.30 13.23
CA ASN A 33 3.77 14.00 12.03
C ASN A 33 2.69 13.21 11.27
N ALA A 34 1.88 12.41 11.97
CA ALA A 34 1.04 11.42 11.32
C ALA A 34 -0.08 12.03 10.45
N GLU A 35 -0.44 13.28 10.72
CA GLU A 35 -1.46 14.05 9.99
C GLU A 35 -0.84 14.99 8.94
N ALA A 36 0.49 15.10 8.88
CA ALA A 36 1.16 15.98 7.94
C ALA A 36 0.90 15.53 6.49
N THR A 37 0.69 16.50 5.61
CA THR A 37 0.47 16.26 4.17
C THR A 37 1.70 15.63 3.54
N ARG A 38 1.50 14.50 2.85
CA ARG A 38 2.55 13.76 2.12
C ARG A 38 2.04 13.33 0.75
N TYR A 39 2.97 13.15 -0.19
CA TYR A 39 2.68 12.42 -1.42
C TYR A 39 2.65 10.91 -1.14
N PRO A 40 1.59 10.17 -1.55
CA PRO A 40 1.46 8.74 -1.26
C PRO A 40 2.43 7.89 -2.09
N ALA A 41 2.85 8.35 -3.27
CA ALA A 41 3.52 7.52 -4.27
C ALA A 41 2.72 6.21 -4.50
N SER A 42 3.40 5.09 -4.77
CA SER A 42 2.74 3.79 -4.98
C SER A 42 1.94 3.23 -3.79
N LEU A 43 1.91 3.88 -2.62
CA LEU A 43 0.92 3.52 -1.58
C LEU A 43 -0.52 3.73 -2.09
N THR A 44 -0.73 4.62 -3.06
CA THR A 44 -2.00 4.82 -3.78
C THR A 44 -2.62 3.52 -4.28
N LYS A 45 -1.81 2.54 -4.70
CA LYS A 45 -2.30 1.25 -5.21
C LYS A 45 -3.02 0.41 -4.16
N MET A 46 -2.85 0.71 -2.86
CA MET A 46 -3.67 0.12 -1.80
C MET A 46 -5.16 0.45 -1.99
N MET A 47 -5.48 1.69 -2.39
CA MET A 47 -6.86 2.10 -2.66
C MET A 47 -7.37 1.50 -3.98
N THR A 48 -6.50 1.40 -4.99
CA THR A 48 -6.82 0.72 -6.25
C THR A 48 -7.21 -0.75 -6.00
N LEU A 49 -6.42 -1.45 -5.18
CA LEU A 49 -6.74 -2.82 -4.75
C LEU A 49 -7.99 -2.87 -3.88
N TYR A 50 -8.20 -1.92 -2.97
CA TYR A 50 -9.40 -1.85 -2.15
C TYR A 50 -10.68 -1.82 -3.01
N LEU A 51 -10.71 -0.96 -4.04
CA LEU A 51 -11.87 -0.87 -4.96
C LEU A 51 -12.01 -2.09 -5.87
N LEU A 52 -10.90 -2.72 -6.28
CA LEU A 52 -10.94 -3.98 -7.02
C LEU A 52 -11.47 -5.13 -6.15
N PHE A 53 -11.12 -5.17 -4.87
CA PHE A 53 -11.67 -6.14 -3.92
C PHE A 53 -13.16 -5.91 -3.65
N GLU A 54 -13.64 -4.65 -3.61
CA GLU A 54 -15.09 -4.36 -3.58
C GLU A 54 -15.79 -4.88 -4.86
N ALA A 55 -15.15 -4.80 -6.03
CA ALA A 55 -15.70 -5.34 -7.28
C ALA A 55 -15.79 -6.87 -7.26
N LEU A 56 -14.81 -7.55 -6.67
CA LEU A 56 -14.84 -8.99 -6.44
C LEU A 56 -15.91 -9.41 -5.42
N GLU A 57 -15.98 -8.73 -4.28
CA GLU A 57 -16.99 -9.00 -3.22
C GLU A 57 -18.42 -8.82 -3.74
N SER A 58 -18.66 -7.83 -4.59
CA SER A 58 -19.98 -7.57 -5.21
C SER A 58 -20.29 -8.41 -6.44
N GLY A 59 -19.37 -9.29 -6.88
CA GLY A 59 -19.56 -10.13 -8.07
C GLY A 59 -19.51 -9.38 -9.41
N ARG A 60 -19.09 -8.11 -9.43
CA ARG A 60 -18.90 -7.33 -10.67
C ARG A 60 -17.72 -7.82 -11.50
N ALA A 61 -16.79 -8.53 -10.89
CA ALA A 61 -15.69 -9.24 -11.54
C ALA A 61 -15.39 -10.53 -10.78
N GLY A 62 -14.77 -11.50 -11.45
CA GLY A 62 -14.17 -12.68 -10.84
C GLY A 62 -12.65 -12.68 -11.06
N LEU A 63 -11.93 -13.55 -10.34
CA LEU A 63 -10.47 -13.64 -10.45
C LEU A 63 -9.97 -13.93 -11.89
N ALA A 64 -10.74 -14.68 -12.67
CA ALA A 64 -10.43 -15.00 -14.07
C ALA A 64 -10.92 -13.95 -15.08
N THR A 65 -11.61 -12.89 -14.64
CA THR A 65 -12.15 -11.87 -15.55
C THR A 65 -11.00 -11.15 -16.25
N PRO A 66 -11.00 -11.06 -17.59
CA PRO A 66 -9.96 -10.34 -18.31
C PRO A 66 -10.16 -8.83 -18.19
N ILE A 67 -9.09 -8.12 -17.84
CA ILE A 67 -8.98 -6.66 -17.84
C ILE A 67 -8.25 -6.24 -19.12
N PRO A 68 -8.92 -5.58 -20.08
CA PRO A 68 -8.25 -5.04 -21.25
C PRO A 68 -7.21 -3.99 -20.88
N VAL A 69 -6.05 -4.00 -21.54
CA VAL A 69 -5.01 -2.98 -21.34
C VAL A 69 -5.05 -2.00 -22.51
N SER A 70 -5.46 -0.76 -22.24
CA SER A 70 -5.49 0.31 -23.25
C SER A 70 -4.08 0.77 -23.66
N ASP A 71 -4.01 1.51 -24.77
CA ASP A 71 -2.78 2.21 -25.18
C ASP A 71 -2.29 3.21 -24.12
N PHE A 72 -3.23 3.88 -23.44
CA PHE A 72 -2.92 4.81 -22.37
C PHE A 72 -2.29 4.09 -21.16
N ALA A 73 -2.87 2.95 -20.76
CA ALA A 73 -2.37 2.11 -19.66
C ALA A 73 -0.97 1.56 -19.94
N ARG A 74 -0.74 0.89 -21.09
CA ARG A 74 0.59 0.35 -21.43
C ARG A 74 1.66 1.45 -21.60
N GLY A 75 1.22 2.65 -21.98
CA GLY A 75 2.05 3.85 -22.13
C GLY A 75 2.55 4.43 -20.81
N ARG A 76 2.04 4.00 -19.64
CA ARG A 76 2.51 4.51 -18.35
C ARG A 76 4.01 4.22 -18.12
N PRO A 77 4.73 5.10 -17.40
CA PRO A 77 6.12 4.89 -17.05
C PRO A 77 6.30 3.71 -16.07
N PRO A 78 7.47 3.05 -16.06
CA PRO A 78 7.76 1.95 -15.13
C PRO A 78 7.77 2.43 -13.67
N THR A 79 7.62 1.55 -12.66
CA THR A 79 7.45 0.08 -12.71
C THR A 79 6.18 -0.35 -13.43
N LYS A 80 6.26 -1.38 -14.28
CA LYS A 80 5.18 -1.88 -15.14
C LYS A 80 5.40 -3.33 -15.60
N ILE A 81 4.35 -3.98 -16.12
CA ILE A 81 4.45 -5.33 -16.73
C ILE A 81 4.98 -5.25 -18.16
N GLY A 82 4.49 -4.29 -18.95
CA GLY A 82 4.92 -4.08 -20.34
C GLY A 82 4.10 -4.88 -21.35
N PHE A 83 2.83 -4.52 -21.50
CA PHE A 83 1.89 -5.13 -22.43
C PHE A 83 2.08 -4.68 -23.88
N LYS A 84 1.74 -5.57 -24.83
CA LYS A 84 1.54 -5.22 -26.25
C LYS A 84 0.11 -4.70 -26.47
N SER A 85 -0.12 -4.05 -27.62
CA SER A 85 -1.47 -3.58 -28.00
C SER A 85 -2.44 -4.76 -28.11
N GLY A 86 -3.66 -4.58 -27.63
CA GLY A 86 -4.74 -5.59 -27.63
C GLY A 86 -4.63 -6.66 -26.55
N GLU A 87 -3.61 -6.62 -25.69
CA GLU A 87 -3.47 -7.60 -24.61
C GLU A 87 -4.38 -7.29 -23.41
N SER A 88 -4.66 -8.32 -22.62
CA SER A 88 -5.36 -8.25 -21.34
C SER A 88 -4.55 -8.94 -20.23
N ILE A 89 -4.99 -8.71 -18.99
CA ILE A 89 -4.53 -9.38 -17.77
C ILE A 89 -5.75 -9.82 -16.97
N ASP A 90 -5.76 -11.04 -16.44
CA ASP A 90 -6.84 -11.48 -15.54
C ASP A 90 -6.74 -10.77 -14.17
N VAL A 91 -7.85 -10.72 -13.43
CA VAL A 91 -7.92 -10.02 -12.14
C VAL A 91 -6.93 -10.59 -11.10
N ASP A 92 -6.73 -11.90 -11.01
CA ASP A 92 -5.75 -12.51 -10.08
C ASP A 92 -4.33 -12.01 -10.38
N SER A 93 -3.91 -12.12 -11.65
CA SER A 93 -2.63 -11.60 -12.11
C SER A 93 -2.50 -10.09 -11.90
N ALA A 94 -3.58 -9.33 -12.09
CA ALA A 94 -3.59 -7.89 -11.88
C ALA A 94 -3.38 -7.54 -10.40
N ILE A 95 -4.00 -8.27 -9.47
CA ILE A 95 -3.81 -8.09 -8.03
C ILE A 95 -2.35 -8.34 -7.67
N ARG A 96 -1.76 -9.46 -8.12
CA ARG A 96 -0.36 -9.80 -7.89
C ARG A 96 0.58 -8.74 -8.46
N ALA A 97 0.31 -8.26 -9.68
CA ALA A 97 1.10 -7.22 -10.31
C ALA A 97 1.07 -5.88 -9.55
N LEU A 98 -0.07 -5.52 -8.95
CA LEU A 98 -0.23 -4.31 -8.14
C LEU A 98 0.41 -4.46 -6.75
N ALA A 99 0.17 -5.57 -6.07
CA ALA A 99 0.67 -5.83 -4.72
C ALA A 99 2.20 -6.02 -4.72
N THR A 100 2.69 -6.91 -5.59
CA THR A 100 4.08 -7.37 -5.61
C THR A 100 4.96 -6.44 -6.44
N LYS A 101 4.63 -6.26 -7.73
CA LYS A 101 5.47 -5.48 -8.67
C LYS A 101 5.21 -3.97 -8.62
N SER A 102 4.06 -3.56 -8.09
CA SER A 102 3.64 -2.17 -8.09
C SER A 102 3.46 -1.59 -9.50
N ALA A 103 2.98 -2.40 -10.44
CA ALA A 103 2.89 -2.08 -11.86
C ALA A 103 1.91 -0.93 -12.15
N ASN A 104 2.40 0.13 -12.81
CA ASN A 104 1.63 1.34 -13.13
C ASN A 104 0.66 1.13 -14.29
N ASP A 105 1.06 0.37 -15.31
CA ASP A 105 0.20 0.01 -16.44
C ASP A 105 -1.04 -0.77 -15.98
N VAL A 106 -0.85 -1.75 -15.08
CA VAL A 106 -1.95 -2.52 -14.49
C VAL A 106 -2.87 -1.64 -13.64
N ALA A 107 -2.32 -0.66 -12.90
CA ALA A 107 -3.15 0.23 -12.08
C ALA A 107 -4.12 1.06 -12.92
N VAL A 108 -3.66 1.55 -14.06
CA VAL A 108 -4.49 2.29 -15.02
C VAL A 108 -5.49 1.36 -15.70
N ALA A 109 -5.08 0.17 -16.13
CA ALA A 109 -5.99 -0.80 -16.74
C ALA A 109 -7.13 -1.19 -15.79
N VAL A 110 -6.83 -1.44 -14.51
CA VAL A 110 -7.85 -1.70 -13.47
C VAL A 110 -8.79 -0.50 -13.31
N ALA A 111 -8.25 0.72 -13.32
CA ALA A 111 -9.03 1.93 -13.17
C ALA A 111 -10.01 2.15 -14.34
N GLU A 112 -9.52 1.98 -15.57
CA GLU A 112 -10.33 2.05 -16.78
C GLU A 112 -11.40 0.95 -16.81
N PHE A 113 -11.06 -0.27 -16.41
CA PHE A 113 -12.02 -1.38 -16.34
C PHE A 113 -13.14 -1.14 -15.32
N LEU A 114 -12.81 -0.58 -14.15
CA LEU A 114 -13.79 -0.39 -13.07
C LEU A 114 -14.64 0.89 -13.20
N ALA A 115 -14.14 1.92 -13.87
CA ALA A 115 -14.77 3.24 -13.90
C ALA A 115 -14.82 3.92 -15.28
N GLY A 116 -14.39 3.23 -16.34
CA GLY A 116 -14.35 3.74 -17.71
C GLY A 116 -13.14 4.65 -18.02
N SER A 117 -12.58 5.33 -17.01
CA SER A 117 -11.36 6.12 -17.14
C SER A 117 -10.58 6.22 -15.83
N GLU A 118 -9.26 6.48 -15.91
CA GLU A 118 -8.44 6.70 -14.71
C GLU A 118 -8.91 7.92 -13.90
N GLU A 119 -9.39 8.98 -14.56
CA GLU A 119 -9.86 10.18 -13.90
C GLU A 119 -11.15 9.93 -13.09
N ALA A 120 -12.10 9.20 -13.68
CA ALA A 120 -13.32 8.78 -12.99
C ALA A 120 -13.00 7.87 -11.80
N PHE A 121 -12.05 6.95 -11.99
CA PHE A 121 -11.56 6.10 -10.91
C PHE A 121 -10.91 6.90 -9.79
N ALA A 122 -10.06 7.89 -10.09
CA ALA A 122 -9.41 8.73 -9.09
C ALA A 122 -10.42 9.52 -8.23
N ARG A 123 -11.53 9.99 -8.84
CA ARG A 123 -12.66 10.56 -8.10
C ARG A 123 -13.30 9.53 -7.17
N ALA A 124 -13.55 8.31 -7.65
CA ALA A 124 -14.10 7.23 -6.85
C ALA A 124 -13.18 6.83 -5.68
N MET A 125 -11.86 6.77 -5.92
CA MET A 125 -10.85 6.55 -4.88
C MET A 125 -10.89 7.63 -3.80
N THR A 126 -10.99 8.90 -4.19
CA THR A 126 -11.07 10.02 -3.24
C THR A 126 -12.37 9.99 -2.45
N ALA A 127 -13.50 9.71 -3.11
CA ALA A 127 -14.79 9.54 -2.43
C ALA A 127 -14.73 8.37 -1.43
N LYS A 128 -14.12 7.24 -1.81
CA LYS A 128 -13.92 6.10 -0.92
C LYS A 128 -13.02 6.43 0.26
N ALA A 129 -11.94 7.19 0.04
CA ALA A 129 -11.08 7.69 1.11
C ALA A 129 -11.90 8.47 2.15
N GLY A 130 -12.79 9.38 1.70
CA GLY A 130 -13.71 10.11 2.57
C GLY A 130 -14.65 9.19 3.36
N GLN A 131 -15.24 8.17 2.72
CA GLN A 131 -16.10 7.18 3.37
C GLN A 131 -15.37 6.36 4.44
N LEU A 132 -14.07 6.09 4.24
CA LEU A 132 -13.21 5.40 5.21
C LEU A 132 -12.70 6.31 6.33
N GLY A 133 -12.96 7.62 6.27
CA GLY A 133 -12.47 8.60 7.23
C GLY A 133 -11.06 9.11 6.96
N MET A 134 -10.50 8.87 5.77
CA MET A 134 -9.19 9.37 5.32
C MET A 134 -9.30 10.85 4.90
N ARG A 135 -9.45 11.76 5.87
CA ARG A 135 -9.82 13.17 5.66
C ARG A 135 -8.72 14.02 5.00
N SER A 136 -7.47 13.58 5.03
CA SER A 136 -6.33 14.29 4.45
C SER A 136 -5.93 13.74 3.08
N THR A 137 -6.72 12.84 2.51
CA THR A 137 -6.36 12.11 1.28
C THR A 137 -7.15 12.57 0.07
N VAL A 138 -6.42 12.85 -1.02
CA VAL A 138 -6.95 13.04 -2.37
C VAL A 138 -6.10 12.27 -3.35
N PHE A 139 -6.76 11.41 -4.13
CA PHE A 139 -6.16 10.67 -5.23
C PHE A 139 -6.46 11.37 -6.56
N ARG A 140 -5.45 11.41 -7.43
CA ARG A 140 -5.52 12.00 -8.78
C ARG A 140 -5.30 11.00 -9.91
N ASN A 141 -4.81 9.81 -9.57
CA ASN A 141 -4.53 8.73 -10.49
C ASN A 141 -4.52 7.40 -9.70
N ALA A 142 -4.56 6.28 -10.39
CA ALA A 142 -4.67 4.94 -9.79
C ALA A 142 -3.32 4.37 -9.33
N SER A 143 -2.23 4.95 -9.78
CA SER A 143 -0.88 4.39 -9.64
C SER A 143 -0.05 5.06 -8.55
N GLY A 144 -0.33 6.32 -8.22
CA GLY A 144 0.55 7.15 -7.41
C GLY A 144 1.72 7.75 -8.17
N LEU A 145 1.61 7.83 -9.50
CA LEU A 145 2.53 8.64 -10.31
C LEU A 145 2.43 10.12 -9.92
N PRO A 146 3.51 10.92 -10.12
CA PRO A 146 3.55 12.30 -9.69
C PRO A 146 2.37 13.12 -10.20
N ASP A 147 1.71 13.82 -9.27
CA ASP A 147 0.64 14.77 -9.51
C ASP A 147 0.57 15.71 -8.30
N ASP A 148 0.63 17.03 -8.52
CA ASP A 148 0.70 18.02 -7.45
C ASP A 148 -0.58 18.09 -6.60
N GLY A 149 -1.71 17.65 -7.15
CA GLY A 149 -2.98 17.57 -6.46
C GLY A 149 -3.16 16.31 -5.61
N GLN A 150 -2.22 15.35 -5.68
CA GLN A 150 -2.28 14.10 -4.94
C GLN A 150 -1.68 14.26 -3.53
N ARG A 151 -2.43 13.84 -2.50
CA ARG A 151 -2.01 13.99 -1.11
C ARG A 151 -2.59 12.90 -0.20
N THR A 152 -1.92 12.64 0.90
CA THR A 152 -2.36 11.75 1.98
C THR A 152 -1.66 12.12 3.30
N SER A 153 -1.85 11.31 4.34
CA SER A 153 -1.12 11.36 5.61
C SER A 153 -0.74 9.93 6.05
N ALA A 154 0.17 9.81 7.02
CA ALA A 154 0.51 8.49 7.56
C ALA A 154 -0.69 7.87 8.30
N ARG A 155 -1.50 8.68 8.98
CA ARG A 155 -2.75 8.28 9.64
C ARG A 155 -3.75 7.71 8.63
N ASP A 156 -3.97 8.39 7.51
CA ASP A 156 -4.91 7.93 6.48
C ASP A 156 -4.46 6.62 5.84
N MET A 157 -3.15 6.48 5.59
CA MET A 157 -2.60 5.23 5.07
C MET A 157 -2.70 4.07 6.08
N ALA A 158 -2.64 4.34 7.39
CA ALA A 158 -2.91 3.34 8.41
C ALA A 158 -4.39 2.93 8.43
N ILE A 159 -5.32 3.87 8.29
CA ILE A 159 -6.76 3.61 8.14
C ILE A 159 -7.00 2.67 6.95
N LEU A 160 -6.41 2.98 5.80
CA LEU A 160 -6.55 2.14 4.61
C LEU A 160 -5.96 0.73 4.81
N GLY A 161 -4.80 0.62 5.45
CA GLY A 161 -4.18 -0.66 5.78
C GLY A 161 -5.06 -1.52 6.70
N MET A 162 -5.67 -0.91 7.72
CA MET A 162 -6.64 -1.59 8.59
C MET A 162 -7.90 -2.00 7.83
N ALA A 163 -8.44 -1.11 6.98
CA ALA A 163 -9.65 -1.38 6.22
C ALA A 163 -9.48 -2.55 5.24
N LEU A 164 -8.36 -2.58 4.51
CA LEU A 164 -8.00 -3.71 3.63
C LEU A 164 -8.01 -5.03 4.40
N ARG A 165 -7.35 -5.05 5.55
CA ARG A 165 -7.25 -6.28 6.35
C ARG A 165 -8.59 -6.72 6.93
N LYS A 166 -9.35 -5.77 7.50
CA LYS A 166 -10.61 -6.06 8.20
C LYS A 166 -11.69 -6.53 7.23
N ARG A 167 -11.78 -5.88 6.07
CA ARG A 167 -12.85 -6.15 5.10
C ARG A 167 -12.51 -7.26 4.12
N PHE A 168 -11.24 -7.40 3.74
CA PHE A 168 -10.81 -8.36 2.72
C PHE A 168 -9.77 -9.35 3.24
N PRO A 169 -9.99 -10.04 4.38
CA PRO A 169 -9.02 -11.01 4.90
C PRO A 169 -8.73 -12.13 3.90
N GLN A 170 -9.70 -12.53 3.06
CA GLN A 170 -9.55 -13.54 2.02
C GLN A 170 -8.55 -13.16 0.91
N TYR A 171 -8.38 -11.87 0.63
CA TYR A 171 -7.44 -11.37 -0.38
C TYR A 171 -6.13 -10.83 0.22
N PHE A 172 -6.00 -10.81 1.55
CA PHE A 172 -4.83 -10.21 2.18
C PHE A 172 -3.53 -10.97 1.88
N HIS A 173 -3.63 -12.26 1.55
CA HIS A 173 -2.48 -13.11 1.22
C HIS A 173 -1.63 -12.57 0.06
N TYR A 174 -2.24 -11.90 -0.94
CA TYR A 174 -1.52 -11.31 -2.07
C TYR A 174 -0.44 -10.30 -1.64
N PHE A 175 -0.66 -9.58 -0.53
CA PHE A 175 0.31 -8.60 -0.03
C PHE A 175 1.56 -9.23 0.59
N GLY A 176 1.47 -10.50 0.98
CA GLY A 176 2.57 -11.27 1.58
C GLY A 176 3.45 -11.98 0.53
N GLU A 177 3.14 -11.85 -0.75
CA GLU A 177 3.89 -12.50 -1.82
C GLU A 177 5.23 -11.80 -2.10
N ARG A 178 6.32 -12.58 -2.15
CA ARG A 178 7.65 -12.06 -2.49
C ARG A 178 7.85 -11.93 -3.99
N ASP A 179 7.21 -12.82 -4.74
CA ASP A 179 7.24 -12.90 -6.18
C ASP A 179 6.00 -13.64 -6.69
N PHE A 180 5.75 -13.53 -7.98
CA PHE A 180 4.73 -14.31 -8.67
C PHE A 180 5.19 -14.62 -10.10
N THR A 181 4.63 -15.66 -10.71
CA THR A 181 4.93 -16.00 -12.11
C THR A 181 3.83 -15.47 -13.01
N TYR A 182 4.23 -14.74 -14.06
CA TYR A 182 3.32 -14.26 -15.10
C TYR A 182 3.93 -14.50 -16.47
N ARG A 183 3.17 -15.17 -17.36
CA ARG A 183 3.61 -15.58 -18.71
C ARG A 183 5.00 -16.24 -18.73
N GLY A 184 5.21 -17.18 -17.80
CA GLY A 184 6.46 -17.94 -17.65
C GLY A 184 7.64 -17.17 -17.06
N LYS A 185 7.44 -15.93 -16.59
CA LYS A 185 8.49 -15.11 -15.97
C LYS A 185 8.21 -14.87 -14.49
N VAL A 186 9.21 -15.11 -13.65
CA VAL A 186 9.17 -14.75 -12.23
C VAL A 186 9.35 -13.24 -12.08
N ILE A 187 8.36 -12.59 -11.48
CA ILE A 187 8.34 -11.16 -11.20
C ILE A 187 8.50 -10.95 -9.70
N ARG A 188 9.63 -10.37 -9.29
CA ARG A 188 9.96 -10.11 -7.89
C ARG A 188 9.37 -8.80 -7.39
N GLY A 189 8.98 -8.80 -6.11
CA GLY A 189 8.47 -7.63 -5.41
C GLY A 189 9.55 -6.71 -4.85
N HIS A 190 9.09 -5.64 -4.20
CA HIS A 190 9.94 -4.56 -3.66
C HIS A 190 9.91 -4.46 -2.12
N ASN A 191 9.17 -5.33 -1.44
CA ASN A 191 9.01 -5.27 0.01
C ASN A 191 9.99 -6.25 0.70
N ASP A 192 11.20 -5.76 0.96
CA ASP A 192 12.27 -6.57 1.57
C ASP A 192 11.95 -7.04 3.00
N LEU A 193 10.95 -6.45 3.67
CA LEU A 193 10.55 -6.87 5.01
C LEU A 193 9.85 -8.23 4.99
N ILE A 194 9.19 -8.60 3.88
CA ILE A 194 8.56 -9.91 3.73
C ILE A 194 9.64 -10.98 3.73
N GLY A 195 9.54 -11.91 4.67
CA GLY A 195 10.50 -12.99 4.90
C GLY A 195 11.83 -12.56 5.54
N ARG A 196 12.05 -11.26 5.78
CA ARG A 196 13.16 -10.76 6.60
C ARG A 196 12.72 -10.56 8.05
N VAL A 197 11.54 -9.99 8.26
CA VAL A 197 10.95 -9.81 9.59
C VAL A 197 9.85 -10.85 9.80
N ARG A 198 10.00 -11.69 10.83
CA ARG A 198 9.02 -12.73 11.14
C ARG A 198 7.65 -12.09 11.40
N GLY A 199 6.62 -12.64 10.77
CA GLY A 199 5.23 -12.21 10.94
C GLY A 199 4.79 -11.05 10.05
N VAL A 200 5.69 -10.42 9.27
CA VAL A 200 5.30 -9.42 8.27
C VAL A 200 4.56 -10.11 7.12
N ASP A 201 3.35 -9.64 6.82
CA ASP A 201 2.44 -10.19 5.81
C ASP A 201 1.88 -9.14 4.83
N GLY A 202 2.51 -7.96 4.74
CA GLY A 202 2.10 -6.90 3.81
C GLY A 202 2.76 -5.55 4.10
N ILE A 203 2.23 -4.40 3.65
CA ILE A 203 1.19 -4.27 2.63
C ILE A 203 1.81 -3.68 1.36
N LYS A 204 2.41 -2.49 1.45
CA LYS A 204 2.86 -1.78 0.25
C LYS A 204 4.00 -0.81 0.51
N THR A 205 4.98 -0.79 -0.39
CA THR A 205 6.02 0.24 -0.47
C THR A 205 5.68 1.30 -1.53
N GLY A 206 6.25 2.50 -1.40
CA GLY A 206 6.13 3.56 -2.40
C GLY A 206 7.36 4.48 -2.43
N TYR A 207 7.69 4.98 -3.62
CA TYR A 207 8.76 5.95 -3.80
C TYR A 207 8.46 6.84 -5.01
N ILE A 208 8.59 8.15 -4.79
CA ILE A 208 8.90 9.16 -5.81
C ILE A 208 9.88 10.14 -5.18
N ARG A 209 10.60 10.92 -6.00
CA ARG A 209 11.57 11.90 -5.49
C ARG A 209 10.96 12.87 -4.47
N ALA A 210 9.73 13.33 -4.72
CA ALA A 210 9.03 14.27 -3.83
C ALA A 210 8.59 13.66 -2.49
N SER A 211 8.37 12.33 -2.42
CA SER A 211 7.89 11.66 -1.21
C SER A 211 9.01 11.03 -0.38
N GLY A 212 10.17 10.75 -0.96
CA GLY A 212 11.11 9.79 -0.37
C GLY A 212 10.54 8.37 -0.36
N TYR A 213 11.14 7.50 0.45
CA TYR A 213 10.79 6.09 0.57
C TYR A 213 9.72 5.87 1.65
N ASN A 214 8.61 5.28 1.25
CA ASN A 214 7.43 5.05 2.08
C ASN A 214 7.10 3.55 2.19
N ILE A 215 6.39 3.18 3.25
CA ILE A 215 5.84 1.84 3.46
C ILE A 215 4.63 1.88 4.41
N VAL A 216 3.63 1.07 4.10
CA VAL A 216 2.65 0.54 5.05
C VAL A 216 2.91 -0.95 5.19
N THR A 217 3.12 -1.43 6.42
CA THR A 217 3.33 -2.85 6.70
C THR A 217 2.34 -3.36 7.74
N SER A 218 1.97 -4.64 7.62
CA SER A 218 1.27 -5.38 8.66
C SER A 218 2.18 -6.48 9.19
N VAL A 219 2.17 -6.67 10.51
CA VAL A 219 2.95 -7.69 11.19
C VAL A 219 2.11 -8.33 12.29
N GLY A 220 2.16 -9.66 12.41
CA GLY A 220 1.50 -10.41 13.47
C GLY A 220 2.44 -11.34 14.23
N ALA A 221 2.32 -11.37 15.56
CA ALA A 221 3.00 -12.32 16.43
C ALA A 221 2.23 -12.51 17.75
N GLY A 222 2.12 -13.75 18.24
CA GLY A 222 1.55 -14.05 19.56
C GLY A 222 0.13 -13.52 19.77
N GLY A 223 -0.73 -13.61 18.75
CA GLY A 223 -2.11 -13.07 18.80
C GLY A 223 -2.21 -11.55 18.69
N ARG A 224 -1.10 -10.81 18.73
CA ARG A 224 -1.07 -9.37 18.49
C ARG A 224 -0.74 -9.05 17.04
N ARG A 225 -1.29 -7.94 16.57
CA ARG A 225 -1.06 -7.44 15.23
C ARG A 225 -0.78 -5.95 15.24
N LEU A 226 0.10 -5.49 14.37
CA LEU A 226 0.36 -4.08 14.14
C LEU A 226 0.12 -3.71 12.67
N ILE A 227 -0.26 -2.45 12.47
CA ILE A 227 -0.10 -1.71 11.22
C ILE A 227 0.95 -0.62 11.49
N VAL A 228 2.04 -0.63 10.72
CA VAL A 228 3.13 0.34 10.83
C VAL A 228 3.23 1.11 9.52
N VAL A 229 3.20 2.43 9.60
CA VAL A 229 3.40 3.32 8.47
C VAL A 229 4.64 4.16 8.71
N VAL A 230 5.51 4.22 7.72
CA VAL A 230 6.68 5.11 7.69
C VAL A 230 6.73 5.77 6.31
N MET A 231 6.82 7.09 6.30
CA MET A 231 6.90 7.91 5.08
C MET A 231 8.09 8.86 5.18
N GLY A 232 8.64 9.23 4.02
CA GLY A 232 9.62 10.30 3.93
C GLY A 232 11.08 9.91 4.09
N ALA A 233 11.42 8.63 4.21
CA ALA A 233 12.81 8.21 4.41
C ALA A 233 13.70 8.53 3.19
N ASP A 234 14.99 8.79 3.40
CA ASP A 234 15.92 9.11 2.29
C ASP A 234 16.42 7.89 1.53
N SER A 235 16.26 6.68 2.11
CA SER A 235 16.61 5.42 1.45
C SER A 235 15.66 4.30 1.85
N ALA A 236 15.57 3.25 1.02
CA ALA A 236 14.87 2.04 1.37
C ALA A 236 15.46 1.37 2.63
N ARG A 237 16.78 1.46 2.82
CA ARG A 237 17.48 0.90 3.99
C ARG A 237 17.07 1.62 5.28
N SER A 238 17.14 2.94 5.32
CA SER A 238 16.76 3.72 6.51
C SER A 238 15.27 3.57 6.83
N ARG A 239 14.41 3.50 5.80
CA ARG A 239 12.98 3.14 5.98
C ARG A 239 12.81 1.78 6.65
N ASN A 240 13.47 0.74 6.13
CA ASN A 240 13.31 -0.63 6.63
C ASN A 240 13.83 -0.76 8.07
N ASN A 241 15.00 -0.19 8.36
CA ASN A 241 15.56 -0.18 9.71
C ASN A 241 14.60 0.48 10.71
N HIS A 242 14.03 1.63 10.34
CA HIS A 242 13.06 2.34 11.20
C HIS A 242 11.78 1.54 11.44
N VAL A 243 11.28 0.84 10.42
CA VAL A 243 10.14 -0.07 10.60
C VAL A 243 10.50 -1.23 11.53
N GLU A 244 11.67 -1.86 11.37
CA GLU A 244 12.15 -2.93 12.25
C GLU A 244 12.24 -2.47 13.71
N GLU A 245 12.75 -1.27 13.96
CA GLU A 245 12.81 -0.66 15.30
C GLU A 245 11.41 -0.47 15.90
N LEU A 246 10.46 0.09 15.12
CA LEU A 246 9.08 0.29 15.57
C LEU A 246 8.39 -1.06 15.85
N ILE A 247 8.59 -2.07 15.01
CA ILE A 247 8.04 -3.42 15.23
C ILE A 247 8.62 -4.03 16.50
N ALA A 248 9.94 -4.02 16.66
CA ALA A 248 10.62 -4.60 17.83
C ALA A 248 10.18 -3.95 19.15
N ARG A 249 9.76 -2.69 19.09
CA ARG A 249 9.28 -1.93 20.25
C ARG A 249 7.84 -2.23 20.64
N TYR A 250 6.94 -2.33 19.65
CA TYR A 250 5.50 -2.38 19.90
C TYR A 250 4.89 -3.78 19.71
N LEU A 251 5.62 -4.72 19.14
CA LEU A 251 5.21 -6.12 19.04
C LEU A 251 5.83 -6.89 20.22
N PRO A 252 5.05 -7.69 20.97
CA PRO A 252 5.56 -8.45 22.10
C PRO A 252 6.68 -9.39 21.65
N ARG A 253 7.72 -9.50 22.48
CA ARG A 253 8.73 -10.54 22.32
C ARG A 253 8.03 -11.87 22.59
N ALA A 254 8.29 -12.89 21.77
CA ALA A 254 7.78 -14.22 22.05
C ALA A 254 8.34 -14.67 23.41
N GLY A 255 7.47 -14.90 24.40
CA GLY A 255 7.82 -15.46 25.71
C GLY A 255 7.92 -14.47 26.89
N SER A 256 7.01 -13.51 27.03
CA SER A 256 6.73 -12.82 28.30
C SER A 256 5.36 -13.21 28.82
#